data_AF-A0A024WWH6-F1
#
_entry.id   AF-A0A024WWH6-F1
#
_cell.length_a   1.000
_cell.length_b   1.000
_cell.length_c   1.000
_cell.angle_alpha   90.00
_cell.angle_beta   90.00
_cell.angle_gamma   90.00
#
_symmetry.space_group_name_H-M   'P 1'
#
loop_
_entity.id
_entity.type
_entity.pdbx_description
1 polymer ?
#
loop_
_entity_poly.entity_id
_entity_poly.type
_entity_poly.pdbx_seq_one_letter_code
_entity_poly.pdbx_strand_id
1 'polypeptide(L)'
;MEKIWFSSCLYFLHCLNSNNIDIYDLLKKKKSLVDFTCTGQDILYPWILRSFILLNYFIENDYLNELLPSKDNYDIVHILQGLKKEKDNKYLSTSILSKTVKFHGILKDDVGKKISKSDENSTYYKKYLEDINMDTLRLSFTFLQKNVEDIVWSKNNIYKSEKFIKKFWNVGQFIKQNCNYESYIRMSKVILANTNNINIENIDDDSIDGDCIDDNIKVLEFLKTKTQHISCISIFEAYYYTIHLILQYMKLYNLNKSIILINDFIMNYFSKFFLNYYSSGKSQISNFLIYYIFKGLIKFLYPFIPHICEILYIQIFFKEKEKKQILNASSPPMLLYENYKFFPNQKFSLEPKIQSVVSDHFLTFMEIYNFLRKFKKENKETICNNNTLYLYIKQKKGAELPLLYFKNEEHMLKRAFHMNIIFNACEKNKLGYSFLNEKEHIQRLNTRKVIYDCDRFVVLAQV
;
A
#
# COMPACT_ATOMS: atom_id res chain seq x y z
N MET A 1 -15.00 -20.65 37.66
CA MET A 1 -14.88 -19.83 36.42
C MET A 1 -15.62 -18.50 36.49
N GLU A 2 -16.86 -18.45 37.01
CA GLU A 2 -17.67 -17.20 36.99
C GLU A 2 -17.03 -16.00 37.69
N LYS A 3 -16.37 -16.17 38.85
CA LYS A 3 -15.64 -15.09 39.54
C LYS A 3 -14.52 -14.47 38.70
N ILE A 4 -13.86 -15.27 37.85
CA ILE A 4 -12.74 -14.83 36.99
C ILE A 4 -13.26 -14.00 35.81
N TRP A 5 -14.39 -14.39 35.23
CA TRP A 5 -15.03 -13.62 34.16
C TRP A 5 -15.51 -12.26 34.67
N PHE A 6 -16.12 -12.22 35.86
CA PHE A 6 -16.53 -10.96 36.47
C PHE A 6 -15.34 -10.01 36.69
N SER A 7 -14.24 -10.48 37.28
CA SER A 7 -13.05 -9.64 37.47
C SER A 7 -12.43 -9.17 36.15
N SER A 8 -12.43 -10.04 35.12
CA SER A 8 -11.90 -9.67 33.79
C SER A 8 -12.74 -8.62 33.07
N CYS A 9 -14.03 -8.49 33.39
CA CYS A 9 -14.89 -7.45 32.81
C CYS A 9 -14.55 -6.04 33.32
N LEU A 10 -13.90 -5.95 34.49
CA LEU A 10 -13.42 -4.70 35.09
C LEU A 10 -11.96 -4.40 34.72
N TYR A 11 -11.33 -5.24 33.90
CA TYR A 11 -9.91 -5.14 33.58
C TYR A 11 -9.54 -3.78 32.97
N PHE A 12 -10.37 -3.22 32.10
CA PHE A 12 -10.14 -1.90 31.51
C PHE A 12 -10.07 -0.79 32.56
N LEU A 13 -10.99 -0.80 33.54
CA LEU A 13 -11.00 0.17 34.63
C LEU A 13 -9.78 0.00 35.53
N HIS A 14 -9.41 -1.24 35.84
CA HIS A 14 -8.20 -1.54 36.59
C HIS A 14 -6.95 -0.99 35.87
N CYS A 15 -6.79 -1.27 34.57
CA CYS A 15 -5.64 -0.78 33.79
C CYS A 15 -5.59 0.75 33.74
N LEU A 16 -6.71 1.43 33.51
CA LEU A 16 -6.76 2.89 33.48
C LEU A 16 -6.35 3.48 34.84
N ASN A 17 -6.88 2.92 35.93
CA ASN A 17 -6.53 3.34 37.28
C ASN A 17 -5.06 3.08 37.62
N SER A 18 -4.53 1.90 37.31
CA SER A 18 -3.13 1.55 37.55
C SER A 18 -2.13 2.42 36.78
N ASN A 19 -2.56 3.02 35.67
CA ASN A 19 -1.78 4.00 34.90
C ASN A 19 -2.06 5.45 35.30
N ASN A 20 -2.79 5.69 36.40
CA ASN A 20 -3.20 7.02 36.88
C ASN A 20 -3.92 7.86 35.82
N ILE A 21 -4.72 7.23 34.96
CA ILE A 21 -5.52 7.92 33.94
C ILE A 21 -6.84 8.34 34.56
N ASP A 22 -7.13 9.64 34.54
CA ASP A 22 -8.45 10.15 34.93
C ASP A 22 -9.51 9.71 33.92
N ILE A 23 -10.40 8.84 34.37
CA ILE A 23 -11.44 8.24 33.55
C ILE A 23 -12.49 9.27 33.14
N TYR A 24 -12.79 10.25 33.99
CA TYR A 24 -13.78 11.29 33.69
C TYR A 24 -13.25 12.25 32.64
N ASP A 25 -11.98 12.68 32.77
CA ASP A 25 -11.33 13.49 31.73
C ASP A 25 -11.21 12.72 30.41
N LEU A 26 -10.87 11.43 30.46
CA LEU A 26 -10.84 10.56 29.29
C LEU A 26 -12.21 10.48 28.60
N LEU A 27 -13.27 10.26 29.37
CA LEU A 27 -14.65 10.20 28.86
C LEU A 27 -15.11 11.55 28.31
N LYS A 28 -14.76 12.66 28.95
CA LYS A 28 -15.02 14.02 28.48
C LYS A 28 -14.37 14.28 27.11
N LYS A 29 -13.12 13.86 26.94
CA LYS A 29 -12.34 14.06 25.70
C LYS A 29 -12.69 13.08 24.59
N LYS A 30 -12.84 11.79 24.90
CA LYS A 30 -12.95 10.71 23.90
C LYS A 30 -14.35 10.11 23.77
N LYS A 31 -15.25 10.34 24.72
CA LYS A 31 -16.58 9.70 24.84
C LYS A 31 -16.56 8.17 24.98
N SER A 32 -15.39 7.58 25.19
CA SER A 32 -15.21 6.13 25.36
C SER A 32 -13.93 5.82 26.14
N LEU A 33 -13.89 4.69 26.84
CA LEU A 33 -12.70 4.21 27.55
C LEU A 33 -11.64 3.62 26.62
N VAL A 34 -12.06 2.99 25.51
CA VAL A 34 -11.19 2.30 24.55
C VAL A 34 -11.56 2.72 23.12
N ASP A 35 -10.56 3.01 22.28
CA ASP A 35 -10.82 3.38 20.88
C ASP A 35 -11.16 2.14 20.02
N PHE A 36 -10.53 0.99 20.27
CA PHE A 36 -10.71 -0.23 19.49
C PHE A 36 -10.49 -1.49 20.33
N THR A 37 -11.43 -2.43 20.24
CA THR A 37 -11.34 -3.75 20.87
C THR A 37 -11.48 -4.83 19.80
N CYS A 38 -10.52 -5.76 19.73
CA CYS A 38 -10.55 -6.90 18.81
C CYS A 38 -10.42 -8.19 19.61
N THR A 39 -11.33 -9.15 19.41
CA THR A 39 -11.30 -10.41 20.14
C THR A 39 -12.00 -11.55 19.41
N GLY A 40 -11.87 -12.77 19.91
CA GLY A 40 -12.59 -13.94 19.40
C GLY A 40 -14.09 -13.79 19.61
N GLN A 41 -14.89 -14.20 18.62
CA GLN A 41 -16.35 -14.20 18.74
C GLN A 41 -16.85 -15.07 19.90
N ASP A 42 -16.10 -16.10 20.26
CA ASP A 42 -16.41 -17.04 21.35
C ASP A 42 -16.50 -16.37 22.72
N ILE A 43 -15.84 -15.22 22.92
CA ILE A 43 -15.91 -14.47 24.19
C ILE A 43 -16.81 -13.24 24.16
N LEU A 44 -17.63 -13.06 23.11
CA LEU A 44 -18.62 -11.98 23.00
C LEU A 44 -19.52 -11.92 24.24
N TYR A 45 -20.17 -13.02 24.59
CA TYR A 45 -21.09 -13.08 25.74
C TYR A 45 -20.38 -13.07 27.09
N PRO A 46 -19.40 -13.95 27.36
CA PRO A 46 -18.82 -14.06 28.71
C PRO A 46 -17.93 -12.87 29.08
N TRP A 47 -17.44 -12.09 28.12
CA TRP A 47 -16.54 -10.97 28.39
C TRP A 47 -17.02 -9.64 27.85
N ILE A 48 -17.21 -9.50 26.53
CA ILE A 48 -17.56 -8.19 25.94
C ILE A 48 -18.90 -7.68 26.46
N LEU A 49 -19.99 -8.42 26.24
CA LEU A 49 -21.34 -7.99 26.63
C LEU A 49 -21.44 -7.75 28.14
N ARG A 50 -20.81 -8.61 28.95
CA ARG A 50 -20.77 -8.43 30.41
C ARG A 50 -19.97 -7.20 30.83
N SER A 51 -18.86 -6.89 30.17
CA SER A 51 -18.09 -5.66 30.43
C SER A 51 -18.92 -4.41 30.16
N PHE A 52 -19.69 -4.42 29.08
CA PHE A 52 -20.63 -3.36 28.74
C PHE A 52 -21.74 -3.19 29.78
N ILE A 53 -22.41 -4.29 30.16
CA ILE A 53 -23.48 -4.28 31.16
C ILE A 53 -22.97 -3.80 32.51
N LEU A 54 -21.82 -4.32 32.96
CA LEU A 54 -21.25 -3.99 34.26
C LEU A 54 -20.79 -2.53 34.34
N LEU A 55 -20.13 -2.03 33.29
CA LEU A 55 -19.77 -0.61 33.20
C LEU A 55 -21.03 0.26 33.25
N ASN A 56 -22.07 -0.13 32.50
CA ASN A 56 -23.32 0.62 32.48
C ASN A 56 -24.00 0.64 33.86
N TYR A 57 -24.02 -0.50 34.55
CA TYR A 57 -24.53 -0.63 35.90
C TYR A 57 -23.78 0.27 36.90
N PHE A 58 -22.44 0.37 36.80
CA PHE A 58 -21.65 1.27 37.64
C PHE A 58 -21.90 2.75 37.36
N ILE A 59 -22.19 3.12 36.11
CA ILE A 59 -22.54 4.51 35.75
C ILE A 59 -23.93 4.87 36.28
N GLU A 60 -24.90 3.97 36.14
CA GLU A 60 -26.29 4.25 36.55
C GLU A 60 -26.41 4.46 38.06
N ASN A 61 -25.70 3.66 38.84
CA ASN A 61 -25.72 3.69 40.30
C ASN A 61 -24.61 4.55 40.94
N ASP A 62 -23.87 5.33 40.14
CA ASP A 62 -22.78 6.22 40.59
C ASP A 62 -21.61 5.52 41.32
N TYR A 63 -21.51 4.19 41.23
CA TYR A 63 -20.44 3.37 41.82
C TYR A 63 -19.05 3.63 41.21
N LEU A 64 -18.98 4.23 40.02
CA LEU A 64 -17.71 4.61 39.39
C LEU A 64 -16.93 5.63 40.24
N ASN A 65 -17.61 6.54 40.93
CA ASN A 65 -16.96 7.50 41.84
C ASN A 65 -16.42 6.82 43.10
N GLU A 66 -17.15 5.84 43.62
CA GLU A 66 -16.72 5.08 44.80
C GLU A 66 -15.48 4.23 44.49
N LEU A 67 -15.44 3.63 43.29
CA LEU A 67 -14.34 2.77 42.87
C LEU A 67 -13.11 3.56 42.39
N LEU A 68 -13.34 4.71 41.75
CA LEU A 68 -12.33 5.51 41.05
C LEU A 68 -12.57 6.99 41.34
N PRO A 69 -12.24 7.45 42.56
CA PRO A 69 -12.48 8.82 42.97
C PRO A 69 -11.61 9.78 42.14
N SER A 70 -12.24 10.76 41.50
CA SER A 70 -11.55 11.88 40.85
C SER A 70 -11.27 13.01 41.86
N LYS A 71 -10.33 13.89 41.54
CA LYS A 71 -9.97 15.03 42.41
C LYS A 71 -10.98 16.18 42.37
N ASP A 72 -11.84 16.24 41.35
CA ASP A 72 -12.76 17.37 41.09
C ASP A 72 -14.23 16.90 41.00
N ASN A 73 -14.95 16.93 42.13
CA ASN A 73 -16.32 16.43 42.26
C ASN A 73 -17.37 17.17 41.40
N TYR A 74 -17.13 18.42 41.01
CA TYR A 74 -18.12 19.24 40.30
C TYR A 74 -18.27 18.84 38.82
N ASP A 75 -17.16 18.53 38.15
CA ASP A 75 -17.15 18.12 36.74
C ASP A 75 -17.74 16.72 36.53
N ILE A 76 -17.54 15.84 37.51
CA ILE A 76 -18.07 14.46 37.53
C ILE A 76 -19.59 14.46 37.42
N VAL A 77 -20.27 15.23 38.28
CA VAL A 77 -21.75 15.24 38.36
C VAL A 77 -22.35 15.69 37.03
N HIS A 78 -21.76 16.69 36.37
CA HIS A 78 -22.21 17.16 35.06
C HIS A 78 -21.94 16.14 33.94
N ILE A 79 -20.81 15.44 33.96
CA ILE A 79 -20.49 14.39 32.97
C ILE A 79 -21.44 13.20 33.13
N LEU A 80 -21.64 12.70 34.36
CA LEU A 80 -22.54 11.58 34.63
C LEU A 80 -24.00 11.95 34.36
N GLN A 81 -24.44 13.16 34.71
CA GLN A 81 -25.77 13.65 34.35
C GLN A 81 -25.93 13.85 32.84
N GLY A 82 -24.88 14.27 32.11
CA GLY A 82 -24.87 14.35 30.65
C GLY A 82 -25.02 12.97 30.00
N LEU A 83 -24.27 11.97 30.48
CA LEU A 83 -24.37 10.58 30.04
C LEU A 83 -25.75 9.96 30.37
N LYS A 84 -26.35 10.34 31.52
CA LYS A 84 -27.71 9.93 31.92
C LYS A 84 -28.78 10.61 31.04
N LYS A 85 -28.65 11.91 30.74
CA LYS A 85 -29.60 12.68 29.89
C LYS A 85 -29.54 12.36 28.40
N GLU A 86 -28.37 12.00 27.85
CA GLU A 86 -28.25 11.55 26.44
C GLU A 86 -29.05 10.25 26.17
N LYS A 87 -29.34 9.45 27.22
CA LYS A 87 -30.13 8.21 27.13
C LYS A 87 -31.66 8.40 27.10
N ASP A 88 -32.19 9.48 27.69
CA ASP A 88 -33.64 9.75 27.72
C ASP A 88 -34.20 10.04 26.31
N ASN A 89 -33.33 10.40 25.37
CA ASN A 89 -33.62 10.32 23.94
C ASN A 89 -33.58 8.86 23.49
N LYS A 90 -34.73 8.20 23.60
CA LYS A 90 -35.12 6.88 23.06
C LYS A 90 -34.11 6.35 22.01
N TYR A 91 -33.23 5.45 22.46
CA TYR A 91 -32.18 4.74 21.72
C TYR A 91 -30.94 5.57 21.32
N LEU A 92 -30.06 5.88 22.28
CA LEU A 92 -28.69 6.35 22.00
C LEU A 92 -27.69 5.40 22.69
N SER A 93 -26.93 4.52 22.03
CA SER A 93 -26.07 4.63 20.83
C SER A 93 -24.71 5.30 21.05
N THR A 94 -24.23 5.41 22.29
CA THR A 94 -22.81 5.68 22.59
C THR A 94 -22.26 4.59 23.50
N SER A 95 -21.52 3.66 22.90
CA SER A 95 -20.74 2.65 23.61
C SER A 95 -19.63 3.35 24.42
N ILE A 96 -19.83 3.48 25.73
CA ILE A 96 -18.85 4.11 26.65
C ILE A 96 -17.60 3.23 26.79
N LEU A 97 -17.72 1.90 26.64
CA LEU A 97 -16.57 1.01 26.78
C LEU A 97 -15.61 1.08 25.58
N SER A 98 -16.12 0.95 24.35
CA SER A 98 -15.27 0.86 23.15
C SER A 98 -15.91 1.51 21.93
N LYS A 99 -15.22 2.43 21.22
CA LYS A 99 -15.79 3.05 20.00
C LYS A 99 -16.08 2.01 18.91
N THR A 100 -15.16 1.08 18.73
CA THR A 100 -15.29 0.00 17.75
C THR A 100 -14.93 -1.34 18.39
N VAL A 101 -15.80 -2.33 18.22
CA VAL A 101 -15.54 -3.72 18.58
C VAL A 101 -15.52 -4.58 17.31
N LYS A 102 -14.46 -5.37 17.12
CA LYS A 102 -14.32 -6.34 16.03
C LYS A 102 -14.17 -7.74 16.58
N PHE A 103 -14.79 -8.68 15.89
CA PHE A 103 -14.68 -10.09 16.20
C PHE A 103 -13.93 -10.81 15.09
N HIS A 104 -13.10 -11.76 15.48
CA HIS A 104 -12.52 -12.75 14.58
C HIS A 104 -13.03 -14.14 14.92
N GLY A 105 -13.05 -15.04 13.92
CA GLY A 105 -13.37 -16.44 14.15
C GLY A 105 -12.25 -17.20 14.87
N ILE A 106 -12.45 -18.50 15.00
CA ILE A 106 -11.53 -19.42 15.67
C ILE A 106 -10.52 -19.97 14.64
N LEU A 107 -9.29 -20.20 15.09
CA LEU A 107 -8.28 -20.89 14.30
C LEU A 107 -8.51 -22.41 14.33
N LYS A 108 -8.64 -23.00 13.14
CA LYS A 108 -8.83 -24.42 12.90
C LYS A 108 -7.60 -25.02 12.24
N ASP A 109 -7.34 -26.29 12.51
CA ASP A 109 -6.35 -27.10 11.84
C ASP A 109 -6.77 -27.43 10.40
N ASP A 110 -5.90 -28.13 9.67
CA ASP A 110 -6.13 -28.51 8.27
C ASP A 110 -7.25 -29.52 8.06
N VAL A 111 -7.72 -30.19 9.12
CA VAL A 111 -8.90 -31.08 9.14
C VAL A 111 -10.16 -30.32 9.59
N GLY A 112 -10.03 -29.06 10.01
CA GLY A 112 -11.14 -28.21 10.44
C GLY A 112 -11.46 -28.26 11.94
N LYS A 113 -10.65 -28.96 12.75
CA LYS A 113 -10.79 -29.02 14.20
C LYS A 113 -10.16 -27.78 14.84
N LYS A 114 -10.73 -27.30 15.95
CA LYS A 114 -10.20 -26.16 16.70
C LYS A 114 -8.78 -26.46 17.18
N ILE A 115 -7.83 -25.55 16.94
CA ILE A 115 -6.51 -25.64 17.56
C ILE A 115 -6.64 -25.23 19.03
N SER A 116 -6.38 -26.15 19.96
CA SER A 116 -6.57 -25.89 21.40
C SER A 116 -5.58 -26.64 22.28
N LYS A 117 -5.21 -26.05 23.42
CA LYS A 117 -4.20 -26.61 24.35
C LYS A 117 -4.56 -27.98 24.92
N SER A 118 -5.86 -28.27 25.03
CA SER A 118 -6.39 -29.55 25.51
C SER A 118 -6.36 -30.65 24.45
N ASP A 119 -5.96 -30.34 23.23
CA ASP A 119 -6.02 -31.22 22.07
C ASP A 119 -4.62 -31.55 21.57
N GLU A 120 -4.46 -32.74 21.00
CA GLU A 120 -3.17 -33.27 20.54
C GLU A 120 -2.57 -32.40 19.43
N ASN A 121 -3.43 -31.75 18.62
CA ASN A 121 -3.01 -30.87 17.52
C ASN A 121 -2.17 -29.67 17.99
N SER A 122 -2.26 -29.25 19.26
CA SER A 122 -1.52 -28.09 19.77
C SER A 122 -0.02 -28.29 19.81
N THR A 123 0.46 -29.49 20.13
CA THR A 123 1.91 -29.78 20.21
C THR A 123 2.54 -29.73 18.82
N TYR A 124 1.86 -30.29 17.82
CA TYR A 124 2.25 -30.22 16.42
C TYR A 124 2.36 -28.77 15.94
N TYR A 125 1.32 -27.95 16.13
CA TYR A 125 1.34 -26.56 15.68
C TYR A 125 2.34 -25.70 16.43
N LYS A 126 2.56 -25.95 17.73
CA LYS A 126 3.59 -25.25 18.49
C LYS A 126 4.97 -25.49 17.87
N LYS A 127 5.35 -26.75 17.66
CA LYS A 127 6.64 -27.11 17.05
C LYS A 127 6.76 -26.57 15.62
N TYR A 128 5.69 -26.67 14.84
CA TYR A 128 5.67 -26.18 13.46
C TYR A 128 5.86 -24.65 13.36
N LEU A 129 5.33 -23.89 14.33
CA LEU A 129 5.43 -22.43 14.34
C LEU A 129 6.79 -21.91 14.84
N GLU A 130 7.53 -22.71 15.63
CA GLU A 130 8.86 -22.32 16.16
C GLU A 130 9.89 -22.05 15.06
N ASP A 131 9.82 -22.78 13.94
CA ASP A 131 10.74 -22.63 12.81
C ASP A 131 10.33 -21.52 11.81
N ILE A 132 9.14 -20.94 11.98
CA ILE A 132 8.60 -19.97 11.03
C ILE A 132 9.01 -18.55 11.43
N ASN A 133 9.56 -17.82 10.46
CA ASN A 133 9.86 -16.41 10.61
C ASN A 133 8.60 -15.61 11.04
N MET A 134 8.74 -14.74 12.05
CA MET A 134 7.62 -13.99 12.63
C MET A 134 6.87 -13.09 11.63
N ASP A 135 7.56 -12.47 10.68
CA ASP A 135 6.91 -11.67 9.63
C ASP A 135 6.11 -12.56 8.68
N THR A 136 6.62 -13.76 8.38
CA THR A 136 5.90 -14.76 7.59
C THR A 136 4.62 -15.21 8.30
N LEU A 137 4.69 -15.42 9.62
CA LEU A 137 3.55 -15.79 10.44
C LEU A 137 2.47 -14.70 10.45
N ARG A 138 2.85 -13.46 10.76
CA ARG A 138 1.94 -12.29 10.76
C ARG A 138 1.27 -12.10 9.42
N LEU A 139 2.04 -12.20 8.35
CA LEU A 139 1.56 -12.04 6.99
C LEU A 139 0.59 -13.17 6.60
N SER A 140 0.87 -14.40 7.02
CA SER A 140 -0.01 -15.56 6.79
C SER A 140 -1.37 -15.36 7.44
N PHE A 141 -1.42 -14.86 8.68
CA PHE A 141 -2.68 -14.52 9.34
C PHE A 141 -3.40 -13.36 8.65
N THR A 142 -2.67 -12.38 8.14
CA THR A 142 -3.26 -11.26 7.40
C THR A 142 -3.92 -11.73 6.09
N PHE A 143 -3.26 -12.62 5.34
CA PHE A 143 -3.83 -13.25 4.14
C PHE A 143 -5.00 -14.19 4.44
N LEU A 144 -5.10 -14.67 5.67
CA LEU A 144 -6.18 -15.51 6.14
C LEU A 144 -7.31 -14.73 6.80
N GLN A 145 -7.11 -13.44 7.09
CA GLN A 145 -8.05 -12.65 7.85
C GLN A 145 -9.41 -12.65 7.16
N LYS A 146 -10.37 -13.20 7.88
CA LYS A 146 -11.80 -13.09 7.61
C LYS A 146 -12.42 -12.29 8.75
N ASN A 147 -13.69 -11.93 8.60
CA ASN A 147 -14.44 -11.26 9.66
C ASN A 147 -14.68 -12.27 10.81
N VAL A 148 -15.95 -12.57 11.10
CA VAL A 148 -16.35 -13.52 12.15
C VAL A 148 -16.15 -14.98 11.78
N GLU A 149 -15.85 -15.29 10.52
CA GLU A 149 -15.64 -16.66 10.07
C GLU A 149 -14.37 -17.28 10.64
N ASP A 150 -14.45 -18.57 10.96
CA ASP A 150 -13.30 -19.36 11.34
C ASP A 150 -12.26 -19.42 10.21
N ILE A 151 -11.00 -19.51 10.63
CA ILE A 151 -9.85 -19.53 9.75
C ILE A 151 -9.26 -20.93 9.80
N VAL A 152 -9.18 -21.59 8.64
CA VAL A 152 -8.43 -22.84 8.48
C VAL A 152 -6.96 -22.50 8.26
N TRP A 153 -6.11 -23.02 9.13
CA TRP A 153 -4.68 -22.90 8.99
C TRP A 153 -4.18 -23.71 7.79
N SER A 154 -3.53 -23.05 6.84
CA SER A 154 -3.01 -23.73 5.64
C SER A 154 -1.52 -23.46 5.44
N LYS A 155 -0.74 -24.52 5.21
CA LYS A 155 0.69 -24.43 4.84
C LYS A 155 0.91 -23.61 3.57
N ASN A 156 -0.07 -23.60 2.65
CA ASN A 156 0.01 -22.82 1.42
C ASN A 156 0.08 -21.30 1.67
N ASN A 157 -0.57 -20.79 2.73
CA ASN A 157 -0.52 -19.36 3.03
C ASN A 157 0.83 -18.93 3.62
N ILE A 158 1.52 -19.84 4.32
CA ILE A 158 2.91 -19.63 4.73
C ILE A 158 3.79 -19.53 3.50
N TYR A 159 3.71 -20.52 2.60
CA TYR A 159 4.50 -20.50 1.38
C TYR A 159 4.27 -19.23 0.54
N LYS A 160 3.02 -18.77 0.42
CA LYS A 160 2.69 -17.50 -0.25
C LYS A 160 3.34 -16.31 0.46
N SER A 161 3.30 -16.28 1.80
CA SER A 161 3.87 -15.23 2.62
C SER A 161 5.40 -15.18 2.50
N GLU A 162 6.07 -16.33 2.58
CA GLU A 162 7.53 -16.45 2.36
C GLU A 162 7.94 -15.98 0.98
N LYS A 163 7.18 -16.37 -0.05
CA LYS A 163 7.44 -15.95 -1.43
C LYS A 163 7.30 -14.44 -1.58
N PHE A 164 6.29 -13.84 -0.97
CA PHE A 164 6.11 -12.39 -0.97
C PHE A 164 7.25 -11.69 -0.24
N ILE A 165 7.58 -12.13 0.97
CA ILE A 165 8.68 -11.59 1.77
C ILE A 165 10.01 -11.68 1.02
N LYS A 166 10.34 -12.84 0.45
CA LYS A 166 11.54 -13.04 -0.37
C LYS A 166 11.56 -12.10 -1.56
N LYS A 167 10.40 -11.90 -2.23
CA LYS A 167 10.31 -10.95 -3.33
C LYS A 167 10.58 -9.52 -2.86
N PHE A 168 9.95 -9.09 -1.77
CA PHE A 168 10.10 -7.75 -1.23
C PHE A 168 11.55 -7.48 -0.81
N TRP A 169 12.19 -8.46 -0.16
CA TRP A 169 13.62 -8.43 0.14
C TRP A 169 14.48 -8.26 -1.11
N ASN A 170 14.24 -9.07 -2.14
CA ASN A 170 14.98 -8.99 -3.40
C ASN A 170 14.80 -7.64 -4.10
N VAL A 171 13.60 -7.05 -4.02
CA VAL A 171 13.35 -5.69 -4.51
C VAL A 171 14.21 -4.68 -3.73
N GLY A 172 14.23 -4.75 -2.40
CA GLY A 172 15.08 -3.88 -1.59
C GLY A 172 16.57 -4.01 -1.92
N GLN A 173 17.07 -5.24 -2.08
CA GLN A 173 18.46 -5.48 -2.48
C GLN A 173 18.76 -4.95 -3.90
N PHE A 174 17.82 -5.11 -4.85
CA PHE A 174 17.96 -4.54 -6.18
C PHE A 174 18.11 -3.02 -6.12
N ILE A 175 17.28 -2.33 -5.34
CA ILE A 175 17.31 -0.87 -5.19
C ILE A 175 18.66 -0.44 -4.63
N LYS A 176 19.09 -1.08 -3.54
CA LYS A 176 20.39 -0.81 -2.90
C LYS A 176 21.57 -0.96 -3.85
N GLN A 177 21.55 -1.96 -4.74
CA GLN A 177 22.66 -2.26 -5.63
C GLN A 177 22.65 -1.45 -6.94
N ASN A 178 21.46 -1.09 -7.44
CA ASN A 178 21.32 -0.59 -8.81
C ASN A 178 20.87 0.86 -8.92
N CYS A 179 20.25 1.41 -7.87
CA CYS A 179 19.70 2.76 -7.84
C CYS A 179 20.62 3.71 -7.07
N ASN A 180 20.57 5.00 -7.42
CA ASN A 180 21.42 6.01 -6.80
C ASN A 180 20.60 6.90 -5.85
N TYR A 181 20.93 6.86 -4.55
CA TYR A 181 20.27 7.66 -3.53
C TYR A 181 20.47 9.17 -3.73
N GLU A 182 21.61 9.60 -4.27
CA GLU A 182 21.87 11.01 -4.58
C GLU A 182 20.87 11.56 -5.61
N SER A 183 20.53 10.74 -6.60
CA SER A 183 19.53 11.11 -7.60
C SER A 183 18.15 11.29 -6.97
N TYR A 184 17.83 10.49 -5.94
CA TYR A 184 16.59 10.64 -5.19
C TYR A 184 16.57 11.96 -4.42
N ILE A 185 17.63 12.33 -3.70
CA ILE A 185 17.71 13.61 -2.96
C ILE A 185 17.66 14.81 -3.91
N ARG A 186 18.42 14.78 -5.01
CA ARG A 186 18.41 15.86 -5.98
C ARG A 186 17.03 16.08 -6.60
N MET A 187 16.39 15.00 -7.06
CA MET A 187 15.06 15.11 -7.66
C MET A 187 14.00 15.52 -6.63
N SER A 188 14.15 15.06 -5.39
CA SER A 188 13.34 15.48 -4.25
C SER A 188 13.34 17.01 -4.09
N LYS A 189 14.51 17.65 -4.16
CA LYS A 189 14.65 19.12 -4.17
C LYS A 189 13.97 19.78 -5.37
N VAL A 190 14.19 19.25 -6.57
CA VAL A 190 13.62 19.81 -7.81
C VAL A 190 12.10 19.83 -7.74
N ILE A 191 11.50 18.74 -7.25
CA ILE A 191 10.05 18.65 -7.09
C ILE A 191 9.58 19.65 -6.02
N LEU A 192 10.24 19.72 -4.85
CA LEU A 192 9.87 20.68 -3.80
C LEU A 192 9.94 22.13 -4.30
N ALA A 193 11.06 22.51 -4.93
CA ALA A 193 11.32 23.83 -5.49
C ALA A 193 10.23 24.23 -6.49
N ASN A 194 9.90 23.33 -7.42
CA ASN A 194 8.85 23.56 -8.40
C ASN A 194 7.46 23.71 -7.74
N THR A 195 7.20 23.00 -6.66
CA THR A 195 5.88 23.05 -6.00
C THR A 195 5.66 24.27 -5.12
N ASN A 196 6.73 24.85 -4.59
CA ASN A 196 6.65 25.99 -3.69
C ASN A 196 7.14 27.29 -4.35
N ASN A 197 7.55 27.25 -5.63
CA ASN A 197 8.20 28.36 -6.35
C ASN A 197 9.42 28.92 -5.60
N ILE A 198 10.27 28.03 -5.07
CA ILE A 198 11.48 28.38 -4.29
C ILE A 198 12.73 27.99 -5.09
N ASN A 199 13.83 28.74 -4.93
CA ASN A 199 15.13 28.36 -5.48
C ASN A 199 15.66 27.08 -4.84
N ILE A 200 16.18 26.16 -5.66
CA ILE A 200 16.71 24.85 -5.22
C ILE A 200 17.83 25.00 -4.19
N GLU A 201 18.63 26.06 -4.29
CA GLU A 201 19.76 26.37 -3.41
C GLU A 201 19.33 26.72 -1.97
N ASN A 202 18.06 27.11 -1.78
CA ASN A 202 17.52 27.45 -0.46
C ASN A 202 16.92 26.24 0.28
N ILE A 203 17.10 25.02 -0.24
CA ILE A 203 16.56 23.78 0.35
C ILE A 203 17.73 22.95 0.91
N ASP A 204 17.88 22.96 2.23
CA ASP A 204 18.90 22.19 2.93
C ASP A 204 18.70 20.68 2.71
N ASP A 205 19.77 19.94 2.45
CA ASP A 205 19.74 18.48 2.30
C ASP A 205 19.10 17.79 3.52
N ASP A 206 19.36 18.31 4.72
CA ASP A 206 18.86 17.78 5.99
C ASP A 206 17.36 18.08 6.20
N SER A 207 16.82 19.12 5.57
CA SER A 207 15.38 19.43 5.60
C SER A 207 14.56 18.46 4.74
N ILE A 208 15.21 17.69 3.87
CA ILE A 208 14.61 16.59 3.11
C ILE A 208 14.66 15.33 3.99
N ASP A 209 14.15 15.46 5.21
CA ASP A 209 13.55 14.31 5.83
C ASP A 209 12.46 13.82 4.89
N GLY A 210 12.56 12.56 4.47
CA GLY A 210 11.79 12.04 3.32
C GLY A 210 10.27 11.94 3.56
N ASP A 211 9.74 12.72 4.49
CA ASP A 211 8.33 12.94 4.80
C ASP A 211 7.90 14.37 4.37
N CYS A 212 8.83 15.21 3.90
CA CYS A 212 8.55 16.54 3.34
C CYS A 212 7.96 16.48 1.91
N ILE A 213 8.18 15.39 1.16
CA ILE A 213 7.57 15.14 -0.16
C ILE A 213 6.37 14.20 0.00
N ASP A 214 5.61 14.30 1.08
CA ASP A 214 4.39 13.52 1.25
C ASP A 214 3.18 14.20 0.57
N ASP A 215 3.38 14.80 -0.61
CA ASP A 215 2.28 15.29 -1.45
C ASP A 215 2.28 14.59 -2.81
N ASN A 216 1.62 13.43 -2.85
CA ASN A 216 1.50 12.62 -4.06
C ASN A 216 0.85 13.39 -5.22
N ILE A 217 -0.03 14.36 -4.93
CA ILE A 217 -0.71 15.15 -5.97
C ILE A 217 0.33 16.01 -6.71
N LYS A 218 1.18 16.71 -5.95
CA LYS A 218 2.27 17.52 -6.48
C LYS A 218 3.28 16.72 -7.30
N VAL A 219 3.65 15.52 -6.81
CA VAL A 219 4.54 14.62 -7.57
C VAL A 219 3.89 14.21 -8.88
N LEU A 220 2.60 13.83 -8.87
CA LEU A 220 1.87 13.44 -10.07
C LEU A 220 1.77 14.60 -11.08
N GLU A 221 1.49 15.80 -10.61
CA GLU A 221 1.43 17.00 -11.45
C GLU A 221 2.78 17.31 -12.11
N PHE A 222 3.87 17.23 -11.35
CA PHE A 222 5.23 17.36 -11.89
C PHE A 222 5.51 16.32 -12.99
N LEU A 223 5.13 15.06 -12.76
CA LEU A 223 5.31 14.00 -13.76
C LEU A 223 4.53 14.29 -15.05
N LYS A 224 3.27 14.73 -14.95
CA LYS A 224 2.40 15.04 -16.09
C LYS A 224 2.79 16.28 -16.87
N THR A 225 3.39 17.27 -16.20
CA THR A 225 3.74 18.55 -16.83
C THR A 225 5.16 18.59 -17.35
N LYS A 226 6.13 18.04 -16.61
CA LYS A 226 7.56 18.16 -16.92
C LYS A 226 8.15 16.91 -17.59
N THR A 227 7.85 15.73 -17.04
CA THR A 227 8.50 14.49 -17.53
C THR A 227 7.74 13.84 -18.67
N GLN A 228 6.41 13.80 -18.58
CA GLN A 228 5.54 13.30 -19.63
C GLN A 228 5.92 11.90 -20.13
N HIS A 229 6.49 11.04 -19.28
CA HIS A 229 6.79 9.64 -19.61
C HIS A 229 5.64 8.75 -19.15
N ILE A 230 4.98 8.02 -20.06
CA ILE A 230 3.82 7.19 -19.72
C ILE A 230 4.16 6.13 -18.66
N SER A 231 5.36 5.56 -18.68
CA SER A 231 5.83 4.58 -17.70
C SER A 231 5.88 5.15 -16.28
N CYS A 232 6.48 6.33 -16.14
CA CYS A 232 6.70 7.03 -14.87
C CYS A 232 5.38 7.58 -14.30
N ILE A 233 4.56 8.21 -15.14
CA ILE A 233 3.24 8.70 -14.74
C ILE A 233 2.36 7.54 -14.30
N SER A 234 2.28 6.49 -15.13
CA SER A 234 1.33 5.39 -14.88
C SER A 234 1.69 4.54 -13.66
N ILE A 235 2.98 4.27 -13.42
CA ILE A 235 3.38 3.51 -12.22
C ILE A 235 3.09 4.32 -10.95
N PHE A 236 3.27 5.64 -11.01
CA PHE A 236 3.01 6.52 -9.88
C PHE A 236 1.51 6.69 -9.63
N GLU A 237 0.70 6.81 -10.69
CA GLU A 237 -0.76 6.75 -10.57
C GLU A 237 -1.20 5.43 -9.94
N ALA A 238 -0.73 4.28 -10.46
CA ALA A 238 -1.05 2.98 -9.91
C ALA A 238 -0.67 2.86 -8.43
N TYR A 239 0.52 3.35 -8.04
CA TYR A 239 0.96 3.42 -6.65
C TYR A 239 0.02 4.27 -5.79
N TYR A 240 -0.28 5.49 -6.25
CA TYR A 240 -1.11 6.44 -5.53
C TYR A 240 -2.54 5.91 -5.32
N TYR A 241 -3.14 5.31 -6.36
CA TYR A 241 -4.45 4.65 -6.26
C TYR A 241 -4.41 3.43 -5.34
N THR A 242 -3.35 2.61 -5.42
CA THR A 242 -3.19 1.45 -4.52
C THR A 242 -3.17 1.90 -3.07
N ILE A 243 -2.42 2.94 -2.74
CA ILE A 243 -2.37 3.51 -1.38
C ILE A 243 -3.74 3.98 -0.92
N HIS A 244 -4.45 4.73 -1.77
CA HIS A 244 -5.77 5.22 -1.42
C HIS A 244 -6.73 4.08 -1.06
N LEU A 245 -6.74 3.01 -1.86
CA LEU A 245 -7.56 1.82 -1.59
C LEU A 245 -7.11 1.08 -0.32
N ILE A 246 -5.80 0.92 -0.10
CA ILE A 246 -5.26 0.32 1.12
C ILE A 246 -5.78 1.09 2.33
N LEU A 247 -5.71 2.42 2.34
CA LEU A 247 -6.19 3.23 3.46
C LEU A 247 -7.69 3.09 3.68
N GLN A 248 -8.48 3.04 2.61
CA GLN A 248 -9.92 2.78 2.71
C GLN A 248 -10.19 1.40 3.35
N TYR A 249 -9.51 0.35 2.90
CA TYR A 249 -9.67 -0.99 3.46
C TYR A 249 -9.17 -1.08 4.91
N MET A 250 -8.06 -0.44 5.24
CA MET A 250 -7.53 -0.35 6.62
C MET A 250 -8.50 0.38 7.55
N LYS A 251 -9.11 1.49 7.11
CA LYS A 251 -10.17 2.20 7.86
C LYS A 251 -11.40 1.32 8.11
N LEU A 252 -11.70 0.41 7.18
CA LEU A 252 -12.77 -0.59 7.32
C LEU A 252 -12.33 -1.86 8.06
N TYR A 253 -11.09 -1.91 8.58
CA TYR A 253 -10.48 -3.05 9.26
C TYR A 253 -10.37 -4.30 8.37
N ASN A 254 -10.33 -4.14 7.04
CA ASN A 254 -10.14 -5.23 6.09
C ASN A 254 -8.65 -5.36 5.72
N LEU A 255 -7.91 -6.07 6.57
CA LEU A 255 -6.48 -6.25 6.42
C LEU A 255 -6.15 -7.16 5.21
N ASN A 256 -7.01 -8.14 4.94
CA ASN A 256 -6.84 -9.08 3.84
C ASN A 256 -6.80 -8.38 2.47
N LYS A 257 -7.79 -7.54 2.17
CA LYS A 257 -7.83 -6.80 0.90
C LYS A 257 -6.64 -5.85 0.77
N SER A 258 -6.26 -5.18 1.86
CA SER A 258 -5.09 -4.31 1.89
C SER A 258 -3.81 -5.04 1.47
N ILE A 259 -3.53 -6.21 2.06
CA ILE A 259 -2.30 -6.93 1.75
C ILE A 259 -2.31 -7.56 0.35
N ILE A 260 -3.48 -8.00 -0.13
CA ILE A 260 -3.64 -8.50 -1.50
C ILE A 260 -3.30 -7.40 -2.52
N LEU A 261 -3.80 -6.17 -2.31
CA LEU A 261 -3.49 -5.03 -3.17
C LEU A 261 -2.00 -4.67 -3.15
N ILE A 262 -1.38 -4.62 -1.96
CA ILE A 262 0.06 -4.35 -1.82
C ILE A 262 0.86 -5.43 -2.56
N ASN A 263 0.53 -6.70 -2.35
CA ASN A 263 1.20 -7.83 -2.99
C ASN A 263 1.08 -7.77 -4.51
N ASP A 264 -0.12 -7.53 -5.04
CA ASP A 264 -0.36 -7.41 -6.47
C ASP A 264 0.46 -6.27 -7.08
N PHE A 265 0.44 -5.09 -6.45
CA PHE A 265 1.21 -3.94 -6.90
C PHE A 265 2.72 -4.21 -6.94
N ILE A 266 3.27 -4.74 -5.85
CA ILE A 266 4.71 -5.05 -5.75
C ILE A 266 5.13 -6.10 -6.76
N MET A 267 4.34 -7.18 -6.88
CA MET A 267 4.68 -8.31 -7.74
C MET A 267 4.58 -7.93 -9.22
N ASN A 268 3.45 -7.34 -9.64
CA ASN A 268 3.11 -7.22 -11.04
C ASN A 268 3.53 -5.88 -11.65
N TYR A 269 3.26 -4.76 -10.98
CA TYR A 269 3.53 -3.44 -11.56
C TYR A 269 4.92 -2.93 -11.19
N PHE A 270 5.28 -2.98 -9.91
CA PHE A 270 6.56 -2.46 -9.46
C PHE A 270 7.71 -3.37 -9.90
N SER A 271 7.69 -4.64 -9.52
CA SER A 271 8.83 -5.52 -9.77
C SER A 271 8.88 -6.14 -11.17
N LYS A 272 7.81 -6.84 -11.61
CA LYS A 272 7.82 -7.50 -12.93
C LYS A 272 7.92 -6.52 -14.09
N PHE A 273 7.36 -5.32 -13.94
CA PHE A 273 7.37 -4.32 -14.98
C PHE A 273 8.38 -3.20 -14.70
N PHE A 274 8.13 -2.32 -13.73
CA PHE A 274 8.84 -1.04 -13.64
C PHE A 274 10.34 -1.18 -13.35
N LEU A 275 10.74 -2.07 -12.45
CA LEU A 275 12.17 -2.31 -12.19
C LEU A 275 12.90 -2.90 -13.41
N ASN A 276 12.25 -3.78 -14.18
CA ASN A 276 12.82 -4.32 -15.42
C ASN A 276 12.92 -3.25 -16.52
N TYR A 277 11.91 -2.38 -16.60
CA TYR A 277 11.94 -1.22 -17.49
C TYR A 277 13.11 -0.30 -17.13
N TYR A 278 13.27 0.03 -15.85
CA TYR A 278 14.39 0.81 -15.33
C TYR A 278 15.76 0.18 -15.61
N SER A 279 15.91 -1.14 -15.45
CA SER A 279 17.16 -1.83 -15.79
C SER A 279 17.54 -1.67 -17.27
N SER A 280 16.59 -1.35 -18.13
CA SER A 280 16.82 -1.13 -19.56
C SER A 280 17.30 0.29 -19.90
N GLY A 281 17.14 1.24 -18.98
CA GLY A 281 17.59 2.62 -19.10
C GLY A 281 17.45 3.37 -17.77
N LYS A 282 18.58 3.81 -17.19
CA LYS A 282 18.57 4.55 -15.93
C LYS A 282 18.26 6.03 -16.18
N SER A 283 17.18 6.53 -15.60
CA SER A 283 16.87 7.97 -15.57
C SER A 283 16.78 8.49 -14.14
N GLN A 284 17.09 9.78 -13.93
CA GLN A 284 17.00 10.42 -12.61
C GLN A 284 15.58 10.38 -12.05
N ILE A 285 14.56 10.57 -12.90
CA ILE A 285 13.16 10.48 -12.49
C ILE A 285 12.77 9.06 -12.09
N SER A 286 13.18 8.04 -12.84
CA SER A 286 12.88 6.66 -12.48
C SER A 286 13.58 6.26 -11.18
N ASN A 287 14.83 6.70 -10.97
CA ASN A 287 15.53 6.54 -9.70
C ASN A 287 14.73 7.13 -8.53
N PHE A 288 14.31 8.39 -8.68
CA PHE A 288 13.47 9.05 -7.68
C PHE A 288 12.20 8.25 -7.38
N LEU A 289 11.47 7.83 -8.41
CA LEU A 289 10.22 7.07 -8.25
C LEU A 289 10.44 5.73 -7.57
N ILE A 290 11.53 5.02 -7.88
CA ILE A 290 11.86 3.74 -7.23
C ILE A 290 12.03 3.94 -5.73
N TYR A 291 12.85 4.90 -5.30
CA TYR A 291 13.05 5.18 -3.87
C TYR A 291 11.77 5.68 -3.21
N TYR A 292 11.05 6.60 -3.85
CA TYR A 292 9.83 7.19 -3.33
C TYR A 292 8.74 6.14 -3.09
N ILE A 293 8.43 5.36 -4.13
CA ILE A 293 7.44 4.28 -4.08
C ILE A 293 7.86 3.23 -3.04
N PHE A 294 9.13 2.81 -3.05
CA PHE A 294 9.59 1.79 -2.12
C PHE A 294 9.56 2.26 -0.66
N LYS A 295 9.91 3.52 -0.38
CA LYS A 295 9.80 4.10 0.96
C LYS A 295 8.35 4.06 1.47
N GLY A 296 7.40 4.44 0.63
CA GLY A 296 5.98 4.35 1.00
C GLY A 296 5.50 2.91 1.18
N LEU A 297 5.91 1.99 0.31
CA LEU A 297 5.59 0.56 0.46
C LEU A 297 6.13 -0.02 1.78
N ILE A 298 7.34 0.35 2.21
CA ILE A 298 7.89 -0.04 3.51
C ILE A 298 6.97 0.43 4.64
N LYS A 299 6.58 1.71 4.63
CA LYS A 299 5.67 2.29 5.64
C LYS A 299 4.31 1.57 5.68
N PHE A 300 3.73 1.24 4.51
CA PHE A 300 2.46 0.50 4.44
C PHE A 300 2.59 -0.96 4.86
N LEU A 301 3.75 -1.59 4.63
CA LEU A 301 3.99 -2.98 5.00
C LEU A 301 4.42 -3.15 6.46
N TYR A 302 4.93 -2.10 7.09
CA TYR A 302 5.45 -2.14 8.45
C TYR A 302 4.46 -2.71 9.49
N PRO A 303 3.15 -2.37 9.47
CA PRO A 303 2.17 -2.99 10.38
C PRO A 303 2.02 -4.51 10.19
N PHE A 304 2.36 -5.05 9.01
CA PHE A 304 2.23 -6.46 8.67
C PHE A 304 3.55 -7.23 8.90
N ILE A 305 4.66 -6.70 8.43
CA ILE A 305 6.00 -7.33 8.41
C ILE A 305 7.09 -6.39 8.96
N PRO A 306 7.01 -5.99 10.24
CA PRO A 306 7.83 -4.91 10.79
C PRO A 306 9.33 -5.18 10.74
N HIS A 307 9.78 -6.41 10.98
CA HIS A 307 11.21 -6.69 11.14
C HIS A 307 11.96 -6.49 9.82
N ILE A 308 11.42 -7.02 8.72
CA ILE A 308 12.02 -6.88 7.40
C ILE A 308 11.91 -5.44 6.89
N CYS A 309 10.78 -4.76 7.15
CA CYS A 309 10.61 -3.36 6.82
C CYS A 309 11.66 -2.48 7.51
N GLU A 310 11.88 -2.67 8.81
CA GLU A 310 12.90 -1.93 9.58
C GLU A 310 14.30 -2.14 9.01
N ILE A 311 14.69 -3.40 8.78
CA ILE A 311 16.01 -3.74 8.25
C ILE A 311 16.22 -3.11 6.87
N LEU A 312 15.25 -3.23 5.97
CA LEU A 312 15.35 -2.63 4.63
C LEU A 312 15.39 -1.11 4.69
N TYR A 313 14.60 -0.50 5.57
CA TYR A 313 14.61 0.94 5.78
C TYR A 313 15.99 1.44 6.21
N ILE A 314 16.58 0.78 7.21
CA ILE A 314 17.92 1.12 7.71
C ILE A 314 18.96 0.95 6.59
N GLN A 315 18.93 -0.18 5.89
CA GLN A 315 19.95 -0.49 4.88
C GLN A 315 19.92 0.45 3.66
N ILE A 316 18.76 0.99 3.31
CA ILE A 316 18.56 1.76 2.07
C ILE A 316 18.53 3.25 2.33
N PHE A 317 17.90 3.69 3.42
CA PHE A 317 17.67 5.12 3.70
C PHE A 317 18.55 5.62 4.84
N PHE A 318 18.74 4.85 5.90
CA PHE A 318 19.53 5.29 7.05
C PHE A 318 21.04 5.29 6.76
N LYS A 319 21.60 4.17 6.28
CA LYS A 319 23.04 4.10 5.96
C LYS A 319 23.48 5.08 4.88
N GLU A 320 22.59 5.40 3.94
CA GLU A 320 22.87 6.41 2.92
C GLU A 320 22.85 7.83 3.48
N LYS A 321 22.00 8.10 4.49
CA LYS A 321 22.02 9.35 5.26
C LYS A 321 23.26 9.47 6.15
N GLU A 322 23.62 8.44 6.90
CA GLU A 322 24.82 8.46 7.76
C GLU A 322 26.09 8.74 6.96
N LYS A 323 26.26 8.12 5.78
CA LYS A 323 27.38 8.42 4.88
C LYS A 323 27.51 9.91 4.53
N LYS A 324 26.39 10.64 4.48
CA LYS A 324 26.36 12.09 4.24
C LYS A 324 26.54 12.92 5.50
N GLN A 325 25.94 12.49 6.62
CA GLN A 325 25.91 13.22 7.89
C GLN A 325 27.21 13.17 8.71
N ILE A 326 28.22 12.39 8.31
CA ILE A 326 29.57 12.40 8.89
C ILE A 326 30.21 13.81 8.89
N LEU A 327 29.64 14.80 8.17
CA LEU A 327 30.15 16.16 8.11
C LEU A 327 29.41 17.22 8.93
N ASN A 328 28.18 17.01 9.43
CA ASN A 328 27.45 17.90 10.36
C ASN A 328 26.02 17.34 10.59
N ALA A 329 25.61 17.03 11.83
CA ALA A 329 24.18 16.95 12.21
C ALA A 329 23.97 16.89 13.73
N SER A 330 22.91 17.54 14.21
CA SER A 330 22.54 17.76 15.61
C SER A 330 21.49 16.79 16.18
N SER A 331 20.99 15.81 15.40
CA SER A 331 20.18 14.69 15.91
C SER A 331 20.16 13.51 14.92
N PRO A 332 20.12 12.25 15.42
CA PRO A 332 20.12 11.06 14.56
C PRO A 332 18.79 10.89 13.80
N PRO A 333 18.80 10.29 12.59
CA PRO A 333 17.58 10.02 11.84
C PRO A 333 16.65 9.04 12.60
N MET A 334 15.35 9.30 12.60
CA MET A 334 14.37 8.49 13.36
C MET A 334 14.09 7.12 12.68
N LEU A 335 14.10 6.04 13.48
CA LEU A 335 13.80 4.67 13.03
C LEU A 335 12.29 4.46 12.86
N LEU A 336 11.85 3.41 12.12
CA LEU A 336 10.41 3.23 11.87
C LEU A 336 9.65 2.89 13.15
N TYR A 337 10.24 2.09 14.04
CA TYR A 337 9.64 1.79 15.35
C TYR A 337 9.49 3.01 16.27
N GLU A 338 10.21 4.10 16.00
CA GLU A 338 10.13 5.34 16.77
C GLU A 338 9.05 6.29 16.21
N ASN A 339 8.61 6.07 14.96
CA ASN A 339 7.67 6.93 14.28
C ASN A 339 6.45 6.19 13.70
N TYR A 340 5.41 6.01 14.51
CA TYR A 340 4.15 5.44 14.03
C TYR A 340 3.25 6.44 13.28
N LYS A 341 3.61 7.73 13.21
CA LYS A 341 2.88 8.73 12.41
C LYS A 341 3.32 8.67 10.96
N PHE A 342 3.08 7.52 10.32
CA PHE A 342 3.35 7.38 8.90
C PHE A 342 2.43 8.31 8.09
N PHE A 343 3.01 9.06 7.15
CA PHE A 343 2.31 9.92 6.20
C PHE A 343 1.59 11.13 6.83
N PRO A 344 2.26 11.94 7.67
CA PRO A 344 1.61 13.03 8.42
C PRO A 344 1.06 14.13 7.51
N ASN A 345 1.64 14.30 6.32
CA ASN A 345 1.33 15.38 5.39
C ASN A 345 0.49 14.93 4.17
N GLN A 346 0.15 13.63 4.06
CA GLN A 346 -0.54 13.11 2.88
C GLN A 346 -2.03 13.45 2.89
N LYS A 347 -2.46 14.28 1.94
CA LYS A 347 -3.88 14.50 1.63
C LYS A 347 -4.35 13.47 0.61
N PHE A 348 -4.91 12.37 1.08
CA PHE A 348 -5.54 11.35 0.24
C PHE A 348 -6.91 11.82 -0.24
N SER A 349 -6.92 12.72 -1.22
CA SER A 349 -8.14 13.20 -1.87
C SER A 349 -8.13 12.75 -3.32
N LEU A 350 -8.57 11.52 -3.56
CA LEU A 350 -9.05 11.12 -4.87
C LEU A 350 -10.52 10.75 -4.75
N GLU A 351 -11.38 11.53 -5.41
CA GLU A 351 -12.63 10.97 -5.89
C GLU A 351 -12.27 9.82 -6.85
N PRO A 352 -12.88 8.63 -6.72
CA PRO A 352 -12.57 7.48 -7.55
C PRO A 352 -13.08 7.73 -8.97
N LYS A 353 -12.31 8.45 -9.78
CA LYS A 353 -12.59 8.61 -11.22
C LYS A 353 -12.20 7.35 -12.02
N ILE A 354 -11.46 6.42 -11.42
CA ILE A 354 -10.97 5.21 -12.09
C ILE A 354 -11.60 3.97 -11.45
N GLN A 355 -12.23 3.15 -12.27
CA GLN A 355 -12.89 1.89 -11.88
C GLN A 355 -11.87 0.76 -11.55
N SER A 356 -10.59 0.95 -11.89
CA SER A 356 -9.47 0.01 -11.73
C SER A 356 -8.23 0.68 -11.13
N VAL A 357 -7.38 -0.09 -10.43
CA VAL A 357 -6.10 0.40 -9.86
C VAL A 357 -5.16 0.97 -10.93
N VAL A 358 -5.27 0.44 -12.14
CA VAL A 358 -4.38 0.73 -13.26
C VAL A 358 -5.18 1.33 -14.41
N SER A 359 -4.64 2.39 -15.01
CA SER A 359 -5.24 3.02 -16.19
C SER A 359 -5.10 2.14 -17.44
N ASP A 360 -6.04 2.29 -18.39
CA ASP A 360 -6.01 1.55 -19.65
C ASP A 360 -4.73 1.83 -20.45
N HIS A 361 -4.22 3.06 -20.39
CA HIS A 361 -2.95 3.44 -21.02
C HIS A 361 -1.75 2.68 -20.44
N PHE A 362 -1.74 2.46 -19.12
CA PHE A 362 -0.68 1.71 -18.48
C PHE A 362 -0.68 0.25 -18.92
N LEU A 363 -1.85 -0.39 -18.96
CA LEU A 363 -2.01 -1.75 -19.46
C LEU A 363 -1.53 -1.87 -20.91
N THR A 364 -1.94 -0.93 -21.78
CA THR A 364 -1.45 -0.85 -23.16
C THR A 364 0.07 -0.80 -23.22
N PHE A 365 0.70 0.08 -22.42
CA PHE A 365 2.16 0.20 -22.42
C PHE A 365 2.87 -1.06 -21.91
N MET A 366 2.33 -1.72 -20.87
CA MET A 366 2.88 -3.00 -20.37
C MET A 366 2.77 -4.12 -21.41
N GLU A 367 1.65 -4.21 -22.13
CA GLU A 367 1.49 -5.18 -23.22
C GLU A 367 2.49 -4.92 -24.36
N ILE A 368 2.70 -3.65 -24.74
CA ILE A 368 3.70 -3.25 -25.73
C ILE A 368 5.11 -3.64 -25.27
N TYR A 369 5.48 -3.33 -24.02
CA TYR A 369 6.79 -3.70 -23.47
C TYR A 369 7.01 -5.23 -23.48
N ASN A 370 6.00 -6.01 -23.08
CA ASN A 370 6.07 -7.46 -23.07
C ASN A 370 6.16 -8.03 -24.50
N PHE A 371 5.41 -7.47 -25.45
CA PHE A 371 5.52 -7.80 -26.86
C PHE A 371 6.95 -7.56 -27.36
N LEU A 372 7.52 -6.37 -27.14
CA LEU A 372 8.87 -6.02 -27.57
C LEU A 372 9.92 -6.95 -26.95
N ARG A 373 9.76 -7.32 -25.68
CA ARG A 373 10.63 -8.27 -24.99
C ARG A 373 10.57 -9.67 -25.61
N LYS A 374 9.37 -10.15 -25.95
CA LYS A 374 9.17 -11.43 -26.63
C LYS A 374 9.75 -11.39 -28.05
N PHE A 375 9.44 -10.35 -28.81
CA PHE A 375 9.92 -10.13 -30.17
C PHE A 375 11.45 -10.09 -30.24
N LYS A 376 12.12 -9.39 -29.29
CA LYS A 376 13.59 -9.38 -29.18
C LYS A 376 14.18 -10.76 -28.92
N LYS A 377 13.49 -11.59 -28.11
CA LYS A 377 13.96 -12.92 -27.76
C LYS A 377 13.84 -13.89 -28.95
N GLU A 378 12.79 -13.77 -29.75
CA GLU A 378 12.51 -14.62 -30.90
C GLU A 378 13.36 -14.26 -32.12
N ASN A 379 13.70 -12.99 -32.31
CA ASN A 379 14.42 -12.50 -33.50
C ASN A 379 15.90 -12.15 -33.26
N LYS A 380 16.56 -12.79 -32.27
CA LYS A 380 17.93 -12.44 -31.85
C LYS A 380 18.96 -12.38 -32.99
N GLU A 381 18.82 -13.22 -34.01
CA GLU A 381 19.74 -13.32 -35.15
C GLU A 381 19.48 -12.26 -36.24
N THR A 382 18.26 -11.74 -36.36
CA THR A 382 17.83 -10.80 -37.41
C THR A 382 17.78 -9.32 -36.98
N ILE A 383 17.94 -9.03 -35.68
CA ILE A 383 17.89 -7.67 -35.11
C ILE A 383 19.17 -6.85 -35.36
N CYS A 384 20.23 -7.44 -35.91
CA CYS A 384 21.45 -6.71 -36.27
C CYS A 384 21.23 -5.64 -37.37
N ASN A 385 20.13 -5.71 -38.11
CA ASN A 385 19.72 -4.67 -39.04
C ASN A 385 18.78 -3.70 -38.31
N ASN A 386 18.99 -2.38 -38.46
CA ASN A 386 18.23 -1.27 -37.87
C ASN A 386 16.71 -1.31 -38.18
N ASN A 387 16.00 -2.32 -37.69
CA ASN A 387 14.61 -2.55 -38.00
C ASN A 387 13.77 -1.53 -37.24
N THR A 388 12.92 -0.82 -37.99
CA THR A 388 12.00 0.18 -37.44
C THR A 388 10.63 -0.45 -37.27
N LEU A 389 10.15 -0.46 -36.03
CA LEU A 389 8.82 -0.90 -35.63
C LEU A 389 7.93 0.32 -35.41
N TYR A 390 6.83 0.37 -36.16
CA TYR A 390 5.79 1.39 -36.02
C TYR A 390 4.64 0.83 -35.18
N LEU A 391 4.42 1.42 -34.02
CA LEU A 391 3.40 1.07 -33.05
C LEU A 391 2.21 2.03 -33.16
N TYR A 392 1.04 1.52 -33.53
CA TYR A 392 -0.19 2.29 -33.65
C TYR A 392 -1.12 1.96 -32.48
N ILE A 393 -1.39 2.93 -31.61
CA ILE A 393 -2.25 2.72 -30.44
C ILE A 393 -3.71 2.92 -30.84
N LYS A 394 -4.56 1.92 -30.56
CA LYS A 394 -6.00 1.96 -30.83
C LYS A 394 -6.70 2.81 -29.77
N GLN A 395 -7.54 3.76 -30.19
CA GLN A 395 -8.33 4.59 -29.29
C GLN A 395 -9.64 3.91 -28.93
N LYS A 396 -9.95 3.81 -27.63
CA LYS A 396 -11.31 3.50 -27.17
C LYS A 396 -12.19 4.76 -27.27
N LYS A 397 -13.47 4.59 -27.57
CA LYS A 397 -14.44 5.70 -27.63
C LYS A 397 -14.46 6.45 -26.29
N GLY A 398 -14.22 7.77 -26.33
CA GLY A 398 -14.35 8.67 -25.18
C GLY A 398 -13.09 8.90 -24.33
N ALA A 399 -11.94 8.27 -24.64
CA ALA A 399 -10.69 8.50 -23.92
C ALA A 399 -9.69 9.31 -24.77
N GLU A 400 -9.21 10.45 -24.27
CA GLU A 400 -8.10 11.17 -24.88
C GLU A 400 -6.81 10.36 -24.73
N LEU A 401 -6.15 10.05 -25.84
CA LEU A 401 -4.87 9.35 -25.83
C LEU A 401 -3.75 10.37 -25.67
N PRO A 402 -2.93 10.31 -24.60
CA PRO A 402 -1.78 11.19 -24.47
C PRO A 402 -0.62 10.63 -25.30
N LEU A 403 -0.73 10.68 -26.63
CA LEU A 403 0.26 10.11 -27.55
C LEU A 403 1.68 10.65 -27.28
N LEU A 404 1.78 11.93 -26.87
CA LEU A 404 3.03 12.54 -26.43
C LEU A 404 3.74 11.71 -25.35
N TYR A 405 2.98 11.14 -24.41
CA TYR A 405 3.55 10.37 -23.31
C TYR A 405 4.17 9.05 -23.77
N PHE A 406 3.59 8.44 -24.81
CA PHE A 406 4.15 7.25 -25.43
C PHE A 406 5.38 7.59 -26.28
N LYS A 407 5.34 8.68 -27.04
CA LYS A 407 6.48 9.15 -27.84
C LYS A 407 7.72 9.43 -26.99
N ASN A 408 7.55 9.95 -25.79
CA ASN A 408 8.66 10.19 -24.87
C ASN A 408 9.38 8.89 -24.43
N GLU A 409 8.78 7.71 -24.61
CA GLU A 409 9.42 6.43 -24.31
C GLU A 409 10.27 5.87 -25.47
N GLU A 410 10.15 6.40 -26.69
CA GLU A 410 10.81 5.85 -27.88
C GLU A 410 12.32 5.70 -27.71
N HIS A 411 12.98 6.71 -27.16
CA HIS A 411 14.42 6.68 -26.92
C HIS A 411 14.82 5.60 -25.91
N MET A 412 14.06 5.48 -24.82
CA MET A 412 14.30 4.48 -23.77
C MET A 412 14.07 3.06 -24.29
N LEU A 413 12.99 2.85 -25.05
CA LEU A 413 12.68 1.56 -25.67
C LEU A 413 13.71 1.20 -26.76
N LYS A 414 14.18 2.18 -27.54
CA LYS A 414 15.26 1.97 -28.51
C LYS A 414 16.52 1.47 -27.83
N ARG A 415 16.90 2.10 -26.71
CA ARG A 415 18.06 1.66 -25.92
C ARG A 415 17.85 0.28 -25.30
N ALA A 416 16.65 0.00 -24.78
CA ALA A 416 16.31 -1.28 -24.15
C ALA A 416 16.35 -2.46 -25.14
N PHE A 417 15.81 -2.25 -26.33
CA PHE A 417 15.53 -3.31 -27.27
C PHE A 417 16.44 -3.34 -28.51
N HIS A 418 17.27 -2.31 -28.70
CA HIS A 418 18.12 -2.11 -29.89
C HIS A 418 17.33 -2.09 -31.20
N MET A 419 16.13 -1.51 -31.17
CA MET A 419 15.23 -1.37 -32.32
C MET A 419 14.69 0.05 -32.38
N ASN A 420 14.50 0.60 -33.58
CA ASN A 420 13.83 1.90 -33.69
C ASN A 420 12.33 1.69 -33.46
N ILE A 421 11.77 2.38 -32.48
CA ILE A 421 10.37 2.26 -32.09
C ILE A 421 9.73 3.62 -32.27
N ILE A 422 8.64 3.69 -33.03
CA ILE A 422 7.92 4.92 -33.33
C ILE A 422 6.45 4.74 -32.99
N PHE A 423 5.91 5.61 -32.13
CA PHE A 423 4.51 5.61 -31.73
C PHE A 423 3.67 6.55 -32.59
N ASN A 424 2.54 6.03 -33.07
CA ASN A 424 1.56 6.74 -33.86
C ASN A 424 0.15 6.56 -33.28
N ALA A 425 -0.73 7.53 -33.49
CA ALA A 425 -2.15 7.37 -33.20
C ALA A 425 -2.83 6.60 -34.35
N CYS A 426 -3.80 5.75 -34.01
CA CYS A 426 -4.69 5.15 -34.99
C CYS A 426 -5.87 6.12 -35.24
N GLU A 427 -6.04 6.61 -36.47
CA GLU A 427 -7.16 7.49 -36.83
C GLU A 427 -8.50 6.73 -36.81
N LYS A 428 -9.54 7.37 -36.24
CA LYS A 428 -10.89 6.79 -36.03
C LYS A 428 -11.56 6.25 -37.31
N ASN A 429 -11.13 6.66 -38.50
CA ASN A 429 -11.69 6.23 -39.78
C ASN A 429 -11.04 4.96 -40.38
N LYS A 430 -10.10 4.30 -39.67
CA LYS A 430 -9.41 3.09 -40.14
C LYS A 430 -9.79 1.81 -39.37
N LEU A 431 -10.76 1.89 -38.46
CA LEU A 431 -11.15 0.82 -37.51
C LEU A 431 -12.46 0.11 -37.88
N GLY A 432 -12.90 0.20 -39.15
CA GLY A 432 -14.15 -0.42 -39.61
C GLY A 432 -14.07 -1.91 -39.95
N TYR A 433 -12.88 -2.49 -40.10
CA TYR A 433 -12.75 -3.90 -40.47
C TYR A 433 -11.69 -4.58 -39.62
N SER A 434 -12.08 -5.72 -39.05
CA SER A 434 -11.15 -6.73 -38.59
C SER A 434 -10.07 -6.94 -39.65
N PHE A 435 -8.80 -6.75 -39.30
CA PHE A 435 -7.63 -7.01 -40.14
C PHE A 435 -7.46 -8.49 -40.59
N LEU A 436 -8.51 -9.31 -40.43
CA LEU A 436 -8.52 -10.72 -40.76
C LEU A 436 -9.13 -11.04 -42.14
N ASN A 437 -9.83 -10.11 -42.79
CA ASN A 437 -10.38 -10.36 -44.13
C ASN A 437 -9.89 -9.34 -45.16
N GLU A 438 -9.30 -9.92 -46.22
CA GLU A 438 -9.26 -9.43 -47.60
C GLU A 438 -8.19 -8.38 -47.98
N LYS A 439 -7.13 -8.96 -48.60
CA LYS A 439 -6.34 -8.58 -49.79
C LYS A 439 -6.45 -7.20 -50.48
N GLU A 440 -7.31 -6.26 -50.12
CA GLU A 440 -7.50 -5.02 -50.90
C GLU A 440 -6.94 -3.74 -50.26
N HIS A 441 -6.44 -3.77 -49.01
CA HIS A 441 -5.86 -2.57 -48.38
C HIS A 441 -4.33 -2.42 -48.51
N ILE A 442 -3.68 -3.26 -49.34
CA ILE A 442 -2.22 -3.28 -49.50
C ILE A 442 -1.69 -2.14 -50.39
N GLN A 443 -2.51 -1.43 -51.17
CA GLN A 443 -2.00 -0.52 -52.21
C GLN A 443 -1.47 0.85 -51.73
N ARG A 444 -1.48 1.18 -50.43
CA ARG A 444 -0.86 2.43 -49.90
C ARG A 444 0.28 2.22 -48.90
N LEU A 445 0.68 0.97 -48.64
CA LEU A 445 1.77 0.60 -47.70
C LEU A 445 2.70 -0.46 -48.31
N ASN A 446 3.14 -0.27 -49.55
CA ASN A 446 4.04 -1.21 -50.27
C ASN A 446 5.43 -1.43 -49.62
N THR A 447 5.67 -0.93 -48.40
CA THR A 447 6.95 -1.07 -47.68
C THR A 447 6.80 -1.53 -46.22
N ARG A 448 5.58 -1.84 -45.72
CA ARG A 448 5.39 -2.19 -44.30
C ARG A 448 4.47 -3.41 -44.11
N LYS A 449 4.91 -4.37 -43.27
CA LYS A 449 4.19 -5.61 -42.97
C LYS A 449 3.64 -5.59 -41.53
N VAL A 450 2.38 -6.00 -41.35
CA VAL A 450 1.78 -6.21 -40.02
C VAL A 450 2.43 -7.43 -39.37
N ILE A 451 2.97 -7.24 -38.16
CA ILE A 451 3.59 -8.33 -37.38
C ILE A 451 2.70 -8.72 -36.19
N TYR A 452 1.97 -7.76 -35.63
CA TYR A 452 1.16 -8.00 -34.44
C TYR A 452 -0.05 -7.10 -34.43
N ASP A 453 -1.20 -7.65 -34.05
CA ASP A 453 -2.46 -6.94 -33.91
C ASP A 453 -3.21 -7.47 -32.68
N CYS A 454 -3.57 -6.58 -31.76
CA CYS A 454 -4.43 -6.87 -30.62
C CYS A 454 -5.44 -5.74 -30.40
N ASP A 455 -6.35 -5.91 -29.42
CA ASP A 455 -7.39 -4.92 -29.13
C ASP A 455 -6.86 -3.52 -28.77
N ARG A 456 -5.61 -3.42 -28.27
CA ARG A 456 -5.02 -2.16 -27.80
C ARG A 456 -4.07 -1.49 -28.79
N PHE A 457 -3.36 -2.24 -29.64
CA PHE A 457 -2.37 -1.67 -30.57
C PHE A 457 -2.07 -2.59 -31.77
N VAL A 458 -1.49 -2.00 -32.82
CA VAL A 458 -0.99 -2.69 -34.02
C VAL A 458 0.49 -2.41 -34.19
N VAL A 459 1.27 -3.39 -34.65
CA VAL A 459 2.71 -3.27 -34.94
C VAL A 459 2.98 -3.54 -36.40
N LEU A 460 3.63 -2.59 -37.07
CA LEU A 460 4.15 -2.75 -38.43
C LEU A 460 5.68 -2.74 -38.41
N ALA A 461 6.33 -3.63 -39.15
CA ALA A 461 7.75 -3.48 -39.50
C ALA A 461 7.90 -2.92 -40.90
N GLN A 462 8.98 -2.17 -41.09
CA GLN A 462 9.49 -1.87 -42.42
C GLN A 462 10.04 -3.16 -43.06
N VAL A 463 9.59 -3.45 -44.29
CA VAL A 463 10.03 -4.60 -45.10
C VAL A 463 11.41 -4.35 -45.64
#